data_AF-A0A3C0EA01-F1
#
_entry.id   AF-A0A3C0EA01-F1
#
_cell.length_a   1.000
_cell.length_b   1.000
_cell.length_c   1.000
_cell.angle_alpha   90.00
_cell.angle_beta   90.00
_cell.angle_gamma   90.00
#
_symmetry.space_group_name_H-M   'P 1'
#
loop_
_entity.id
_entity.type
_entity.pdbx_description
1 polymer ?
#
loop_
_entity_poly.entity_id
_entity_poly.type
_entity_poly.pdbx_seq_one_letter_code
_entity_poly.pdbx_strand_id
1 'polypeptide(L)'
;SRIEKRSQAPWTAFRNSFVNTWEMLVLMKQGIFGAFSSGSSPQFSGPIGIAQITGEFAKEGGLVGVMGITILLSINLAILNILPIPALDGGRLVFVVLEWVRRGKRVPPDKEGMVHLIGFVVLIGFIILVSANDINRLIQGQRFLG
;
A
#
# COMPACT_ATOMS: atom_id res chain seq x y z
N SER A 1 -8.58 -1.44 36.85
CA SER A 1 -8.27 -1.03 35.47
C SER A 1 -8.95 0.30 35.17
N ARG A 2 -8.28 1.42 35.46
CA ARG A 2 -8.84 2.75 35.21
C ARG A 2 -8.63 3.06 33.73
N ILE A 3 -9.65 2.81 32.91
CA ILE A 3 -9.70 3.34 31.55
C ILE A 3 -9.80 4.85 31.71
N GLU A 4 -8.65 5.53 31.72
CA GLU A 4 -8.61 6.94 31.37
C GLU A 4 -9.16 7.04 29.96
N LYS A 5 -10.45 7.34 29.83
CA LYS A 5 -11.00 7.97 28.63
C LYS A 5 -10.24 9.28 28.48
N ARG A 6 -9.06 9.25 27.86
CA ARG A 6 -8.45 10.42 27.25
C ARG A 6 -9.31 10.78 26.04
N SER A 7 -10.48 11.33 26.31
CA SER A 7 -11.22 12.12 25.34
C SER A 7 -10.39 13.38 25.14
N GLN A 8 -9.40 13.27 24.26
CA GLN A 8 -8.68 14.44 23.80
C GLN A 8 -9.71 15.38 23.16
N ALA A 9 -9.56 16.68 23.37
CA ALA A 9 -10.42 17.65 22.71
C ALA A 9 -10.42 17.35 21.20
N PRO A 10 -11.56 17.45 20.49
CA PRO A 10 -11.63 17.12 19.06
C PRO A 10 -10.54 17.83 18.24
N TRP A 11 -10.19 19.04 18.65
CA TRP A 11 -9.11 19.82 18.07
C TRP A 11 -7.71 19.23 18.27
N THR A 12 -7.40 18.74 19.47
CA THR A 12 -6.11 18.08 19.74
C THR A 12 -6.05 16.71 19.11
N ALA A 13 -7.17 15.96 19.10
CA ALA A 13 -7.29 14.70 18.40
C ALA A 13 -7.04 14.86 16.89
N PHE A 14 -7.63 15.87 16.25
CA PHE A 14 -7.42 16.15 14.83
C PHE A 14 -5.96 16.47 14.50
N ARG A 15 -5.34 17.37 15.28
CA ARG A 15 -3.91 17.71 15.12
C ARG A 15 -3.03 16.48 15.32
N ASN A 16 -3.28 15.69 16.35
CA ASN A 16 -2.51 14.50 16.67
C ASN A 16 -2.67 13.43 15.59
N SER A 17 -3.86 13.23 15.03
CA SER A 17 -4.08 12.33 13.90
C SER A 17 -3.27 12.76 12.67
N PHE A 18 -3.18 14.06 12.38
CA PHE A 18 -2.37 14.57 11.27
C PHE A 18 -0.87 14.30 11.49
N VAL A 19 -0.37 14.57 12.69
CA VAL A 19 1.02 14.28 13.07
C VAL A 19 1.32 12.79 12.98
N ASN A 20 0.47 11.94 13.55
CA ASN A 20 0.64 10.49 13.51
C ASN A 20 0.64 9.95 12.07
N THR A 21 -0.25 10.46 11.21
CA THR A 21 -0.30 10.09 9.79
C THR A 21 0.99 10.48 9.08
N TRP A 22 1.51 11.69 9.38
CA TRP A 22 2.78 12.16 8.83
C TRP A 22 3.97 11.31 9.28
N GLU A 23 4.03 10.96 10.56
CA GLU A 23 5.07 10.06 11.08
C GLU A 23 5.00 8.69 10.42
N MET A 24 3.80 8.14 10.25
CA MET A 24 3.59 6.86 9.56
C MET A 24 4.08 6.91 8.10
N LEU A 25 3.82 8.01 7.39
CA LEU A 25 4.33 8.25 6.04
C LEU A 25 5.87 8.28 5.99
N VAL A 26 6.50 8.98 6.94
CA VAL A 26 7.96 9.08 7.03
C VAL A 26 8.59 7.71 7.34
N LEU A 27 8.03 6.97 8.30
CA LEU A 27 8.49 5.62 8.65
C LEU A 27 8.37 4.66 7.47
N MET A 28 7.25 4.72 6.75
CA MET A 28 7.05 3.88 5.58
C MET A 28 8.04 4.21 4.45
N LYS A 29 8.29 5.50 4.19
CA LYS A 29 9.33 5.93 3.25
C LYS A 29 10.69 5.36 3.66
N GLN A 30 11.06 5.50 4.93
CA GLN A 30 12.32 4.95 5.44
C GLN A 30 12.40 3.43 5.32
N GLY A 31 11.31 2.71 5.58
CA GLY A 31 11.23 1.25 5.41
C GLY A 31 11.45 0.82 3.97
N ILE A 32 10.82 1.50 3.01
CA ILE A 32 10.97 1.21 1.58
C ILE A 32 12.41 1.52 1.12
N PHE A 33 12.89 2.74 1.34
CA PHE A 33 14.24 3.13 0.91
C PHE A 33 15.34 2.36 1.64
N GLY A 34 15.12 2.03 2.92
CA GLY A 34 15.99 1.18 3.71
C GLY A 34 16.10 -0.20 3.08
N ALA A 35 14.98 -0.84 2.74
CA ALA A 35 14.96 -2.15 2.11
C ALA A 35 15.70 -2.21 0.76
N PHE A 36 15.69 -1.13 -0.02
CA PHE A 36 16.49 -1.02 -1.26
C PHE A 36 17.98 -0.76 -1.00
N SER A 37 18.34 -0.12 0.11
CA SER A 37 19.72 0.29 0.44
C SER A 37 20.51 -0.79 1.18
N SER A 38 19.86 -1.56 2.07
CA SER A 38 20.54 -2.49 2.97
C SER A 38 20.81 -3.90 2.41
N GLY A 39 20.45 -4.18 1.14
CA GLY A 39 20.65 -5.51 0.52
C GLY A 39 19.85 -6.65 1.18
N SER A 40 19.08 -6.34 2.22
CA SER A 40 18.12 -7.24 2.84
C SER A 40 16.98 -7.46 1.87
N SER A 41 16.83 -8.69 1.39
CA SER A 41 15.70 -9.11 0.56
C SER A 41 14.39 -8.64 1.21
N PRO A 42 13.71 -7.63 0.65
CA PRO A 42 12.48 -7.15 1.23
C PRO A 42 11.52 -8.34 1.23
N GLN A 43 11.07 -8.75 2.41
CA GLN A 43 10.02 -9.76 2.51
C GLN A 43 8.73 -9.09 2.09
N PHE A 44 8.46 -9.14 0.78
CA PHE A 44 7.20 -8.70 0.23
C PHE A 44 6.13 -9.69 0.70
N SER A 45 5.36 -9.30 1.72
CA SER A 45 4.14 -10.02 2.09
C SER A 45 3.14 -9.88 0.96
N GLY A 46 2.73 -11.00 0.38
CA GLY A 46 1.66 -11.01 -0.61
C GLY A 46 0.29 -10.70 0.01
N PRO A 47 -0.77 -10.74 -0.81
CA PRO A 47 -2.14 -10.45 -0.37
C PRO A 47 -2.57 -11.32 0.81
N ILE A 48 -2.10 -12.56 0.86
CA ILE A 48 -2.44 -13.52 1.91
C ILE A 48 -1.72 -13.16 3.22
N GLY A 49 -0.43 -12.82 3.15
CA GLY A 49 0.31 -12.31 4.32
C GLY A 49 -0.32 -11.03 4.88
N ILE A 50 -0.73 -10.10 4.01
CA ILE A 50 -1.43 -8.87 4.43
C ILE A 50 -2.77 -9.19 5.12
N ALA A 51 -3.54 -10.15 4.60
CA ALA A 51 -4.80 -10.56 5.22
C ALA A 51 -4.60 -11.18 6.62
N GLN A 52 -3.51 -11.93 6.81
CA GLN A 52 -3.19 -12.53 8.11
C GLN A 52 -2.79 -11.49 9.15
N ILE A 53 -1.88 -10.60 8.79
CA ILE A 53 -1.48 -9.47 9.64
C ILE A 53 -2.72 -8.63 9.98
N THR A 54 -3.56 -8.35 8.99
CA THR A 54 -4.82 -7.63 9.21
C THR A 54 -5.73 -8.34 10.22
N GLY A 55 -5.85 -9.66 10.13
CA GLY A 55 -6.64 -10.46 11.06
C GLY A 55 -6.09 -10.48 12.49
N GLU A 56 -4.77 -10.46 12.65
CA GLU A 56 -4.10 -10.42 13.96
C GLU A 56 -4.31 -9.08 14.65
N PHE A 57 -4.00 -7.98 13.96
CA PHE A 57 -4.20 -6.63 14.49
C PHE A 57 -5.69 -6.32 14.79
N ALA A 58 -6.63 -6.87 14.01
CA ALA A 58 -8.06 -6.74 14.30
C ALA A 58 -8.48 -7.49 15.57
N LYS A 59 -7.89 -8.67 15.83
CA LYS A 59 -8.15 -9.46 17.05
C LYS A 59 -7.55 -8.80 18.29
N GLU A 60 -6.34 -8.25 18.19
CA GLU A 60 -5.64 -7.66 19.33
C GLU A 60 -6.12 -6.25 19.69
N GLY A 61 -6.39 -5.41 18.69
CA GLY A 61 -6.70 -3.99 18.89
C GLY A 61 -8.18 -3.61 18.81
N GLY A 62 -9.06 -4.55 18.48
CA GLY A 62 -10.49 -4.29 18.27
C GLY A 62 -10.73 -3.15 17.27
N LEU A 63 -11.66 -2.23 17.59
CA LEU A 63 -12.01 -1.11 16.71
C LEU A 63 -10.84 -0.15 16.43
N VAL A 64 -9.95 0.05 17.41
CA VAL A 64 -8.76 0.91 17.26
C VAL A 64 -7.72 0.24 16.37
N GLY A 65 -7.51 -1.08 16.52
CA GLY A 65 -6.61 -1.86 15.66
C GLY A 65 -7.06 -1.86 14.20
N VAL A 66 -8.37 -2.05 13.96
CA VAL A 66 -8.95 -1.99 12.60
C VAL A 66 -8.74 -0.62 11.97
N MET A 67 -8.96 0.47 12.71
CA MET A 67 -8.66 1.82 12.21
C MET A 67 -7.17 2.00 11.88
N GLY A 68 -6.27 1.50 12.74
CA GLY A 68 -4.83 1.57 12.50
C GLY A 68 -4.39 0.87 11.21
N ILE A 69 -4.87 -0.35 10.97
CA ILE A 69 -4.60 -1.08 9.72
C ILE A 69 -5.22 -0.35 8.53
N THR A 70 -6.45 0.15 8.67
CA THR A 70 -7.15 0.87 7.58
C THR A 70 -6.36 2.11 7.17
N ILE A 71 -5.83 2.86 8.15
CA ILE A 71 -4.96 4.02 7.90
C ILE A 71 -3.70 3.58 7.17
N LEU A 72 -3.02 2.54 7.67
CA LEU A 72 -1.80 2.00 7.04
C LEU A 72 -2.05 1.55 5.60
N LEU A 73 -3.09 0.76 5.35
CA LEU A 73 -3.43 0.28 4.00
C LEU A 73 -3.83 1.44 3.08
N SER A 74 -4.56 2.43 3.59
CA SER A 74 -4.96 3.61 2.81
C SER A 74 -3.75 4.43 2.39
N ILE A 75 -2.77 4.62 3.27
CA ILE A 75 -1.49 5.26 2.95
C ILE A 75 -0.72 4.44 1.90
N ASN A 76 -0.67 3.12 2.05
CA ASN A 76 -0.01 2.25 1.07
C ASN A 76 -0.65 2.37 -0.31
N LEU A 77 -1.97 2.32 -0.39
CA LEU A 77 -2.72 2.47 -1.65
C LEU A 77 -2.49 3.85 -2.26
N ALA A 78 -2.47 4.92 -1.46
CA ALA A 78 -2.18 6.26 -1.96
C ALA A 78 -0.77 6.36 -2.58
N ILE A 79 0.25 5.80 -1.91
CA ILE A 79 1.63 5.80 -2.43
C ILE A 79 1.74 4.94 -3.70
N LEU A 80 1.19 3.73 -3.68
CA LEU A 80 1.21 2.81 -4.83
C LEU A 80 0.46 3.39 -6.04
N ASN A 81 -0.67 4.06 -5.82
CA ASN A 81 -1.46 4.69 -6.89
C ASN A 81 -0.76 5.90 -7.51
N ILE A 82 0.23 6.52 -6.87
CA ILE A 82 1.02 7.61 -7.47
C ILE A 82 2.13 7.05 -8.39
N LEU A 83 2.51 5.79 -8.22
CA LEU A 83 3.55 5.18 -9.04
C LEU A 83 3.12 5.11 -10.52
N PRO A 84 4.08 5.20 -11.46
CA PRO A 84 3.83 5.15 -12.90
C PRO A 84 3.54 3.71 -13.38
N ILE A 85 2.60 3.03 -12.73
CA ILE A 85 2.22 1.65 -13.03
C ILE A 85 0.97 1.65 -13.92
N PRO A 86 1.05 1.09 -15.14
CA PRO A 86 -0.12 0.91 -15.99
C PRO A 86 -1.19 0.08 -15.25
N ALA A 87 -2.45 0.48 -15.37
CA ALA A 87 -3.63 0.04 -14.61
C ALA A 87 -3.93 0.77 -13.28
N LEU A 88 -3.00 1.55 -12.73
CA LEU A 88 -3.26 2.43 -11.58
C LEU A 88 -3.44 3.90 -12.01
N ASP A 89 -3.98 4.72 -11.10
CA ASP A 89 -4.26 6.14 -11.33
C ASP A 89 -3.01 6.93 -11.76
N GLY A 90 -1.84 6.60 -11.20
CA GLY A 90 -0.56 7.23 -11.51
C GLY A 90 -0.06 6.93 -12.91
N GLY A 91 -0.42 5.78 -13.50
CA GLY A 91 -0.16 5.48 -14.91
C GLY A 91 -0.84 6.48 -15.84
N ARG A 92 -2.10 6.81 -15.55
CA ARG A 92 -2.87 7.83 -16.29
C ARG A 92 -2.29 9.22 -16.08
N LEU A 93 -1.87 9.54 -14.85
CA LEU A 93 -1.20 10.81 -14.56
C LEU A 93 0.05 11.01 -15.42
N VAL A 94 0.86 9.96 -15.63
CA VAL A 94 2.03 10.01 -16.52
C VAL A 94 1.63 10.31 -17.96
N PHE A 95 0.56 9.70 -18.48
CA PHE A 95 0.08 9.99 -19.83
C PHE A 95 -0.36 11.45 -19.95
N VAL A 96 -1.10 11.97 -18.98
CA VAL A 96 -1.52 13.39 -18.96
C VAL A 96 -0.31 14.33 -18.91
N VAL A 97 0.68 14.05 -18.07
CA VAL A 97 1.92 14.83 -17.99
C VAL A 97 2.69 14.75 -19.32
N LEU A 98 2.74 13.58 -19.94
CA LEU A 98 3.40 13.38 -21.24
C LEU A 98 2.69 14.12 -22.38
N GLU A 99 1.36 14.14 -22.38
CA GLU A 99 0.56 14.94 -23.31
C GLU A 99 0.83 16.44 -23.13
N TRP A 100 0.89 16.90 -21.88
CA TRP A 100 1.21 18.29 -21.55
C TRP A 100 2.61 18.68 -22.06
N VAL A 101 3.63 17.85 -21.79
CA VAL A 101 5.01 18.05 -22.28
C VAL A 101 5.08 18.01 -23.82
N ARG A 102 4.30 17.15 -24.47
CA ARG A 102 4.22 17.06 -25.95
C ARG A 102 3.36 18.15 -26.60
N ARG A 103 3.04 19.23 -25.87
CA ARG A 103 2.21 20.36 -26.35
C ARG A 103 0.79 19.94 -26.76
N GLY A 104 0.17 19.05 -25.99
CA GLY A 104 -1.23 18.65 -26.19
C GLY A 104 -1.45 17.63 -27.31
N LYS A 105 -0.38 16.98 -27.80
CA LYS A 105 -0.52 15.83 -28.70
C LYS A 105 -1.10 14.66 -27.91
N ARG A 106 -2.43 14.50 -28.00
CA ARG A 106 -3.17 13.44 -27.32
C ARG A 106 -2.63 12.06 -27.71
N VAL A 107 -2.40 11.23 -26.71
CA VAL A 107 -2.19 9.81 -26.92
C VAL A 107 -3.54 9.23 -27.36
N PRO A 108 -3.59 8.38 -28.40
CA PRO A 108 -4.85 7.77 -28.81
C PRO A 108 -5.44 6.98 -27.62
N PRO A 109 -6.74 7.18 -27.30
CA PRO A 109 -7.37 6.50 -26.16
C PRO A 109 -7.29 4.96 -26.28
N ASP A 110 -7.26 4.44 -27.50
CA ASP A 110 -7.07 3.00 -27.77
C ASP A 110 -5.68 2.50 -27.34
N LYS A 111 -4.65 3.35 -27.49
CA LYS A 111 -3.27 3.02 -27.11
C LYS A 111 -3.10 3.10 -25.60
N GLU A 112 -3.66 4.12 -24.96
CA GLU A 112 -3.67 4.25 -23.50
C GLU A 112 -4.43 3.07 -22.87
N GLY A 113 -5.64 2.78 -23.34
CA GLY A 113 -6.46 1.66 -22.88
C GLY A 113 -5.76 0.32 -23.01
N MET A 114 -5.05 0.08 -24.12
CA MET A 114 -4.30 -1.16 -24.32
C MET A 114 -3.09 -1.27 -23.37
N VAL A 115 -2.37 -0.18 -23.10
CA VAL A 115 -1.28 -0.17 -22.11
C VAL A 115 -1.82 -0.43 -20.70
N HIS A 116 -2.93 0.20 -20.32
CA HIS A 116 -3.59 -0.05 -19.04
C HIS A 116 -4.07 -1.50 -18.91
N LEU A 117 -4.68 -2.07 -19.97
CA LEU A 117 -5.15 -3.45 -19.96
C LEU A 117 -4.00 -4.46 -19.85
N ILE A 118 -2.92 -4.27 -20.61
CA ILE A 118 -1.73 -5.12 -20.51
C ILE A 118 -1.15 -5.01 -19.09
N GLY A 119 -1.01 -3.79 -18.58
CA GLY A 119 -0.59 -3.54 -17.20
C GLY A 119 -1.44 -4.26 -16.18
N PHE A 120 -2.76 -4.21 -16.34
CA PHE A 120 -3.71 -4.84 -15.44
C PHE A 120 -3.56 -6.37 -15.45
N VAL A 121 -3.45 -6.97 -16.64
CA VAL A 121 -3.25 -8.42 -16.77
C VAL A 121 -1.93 -8.85 -16.13
N VAL A 122 -0.85 -8.10 -16.36
CA VAL A 122 0.46 -8.36 -15.74
C VAL A 122 0.38 -8.23 -14.21
N LEU A 123 -0.30 -7.20 -13.71
CA LEU A 123 -0.49 -6.98 -12.27
C LEU A 123 -1.27 -8.13 -11.62
N ILE A 124 -2.39 -8.54 -12.21
CA ILE A 124 -3.17 -9.68 -11.73
C ILE A 124 -2.35 -10.97 -11.77
N GLY A 125 -1.58 -11.19 -12.84
CA GLY A 125 -0.64 -12.31 -12.94
C GLY A 125 0.39 -12.30 -11.80
N PHE A 126 0.98 -11.15 -11.52
CA PHE A 126 1.93 -10.99 -10.41
C PHE A 126 1.28 -11.25 -9.05
N ILE A 127 0.07 -10.73 -8.81
CA ILE A 127 -0.70 -10.98 -7.58
C ILE A 127 -0.93 -12.48 -7.38
N ILE A 128 -1.31 -13.21 -8.44
CA ILE A 128 -1.52 -14.66 -8.38
C ILE A 128 -0.19 -15.38 -8.06
N LEU A 129 0.91 -15.01 -8.72
CA LEU A 129 2.23 -15.62 -8.49
C LEU A 129 2.72 -15.44 -7.05
N VAL A 130 2.63 -14.21 -6.53
CA VAL A 130 3.02 -13.93 -5.13
C VAL A 130 2.09 -14.64 -4.16
N SER A 131 0.79 -14.67 -4.43
CA SER A 131 -0.17 -15.41 -3.58
C SER A 131 0.10 -16.91 -3.57
N ALA A 132 0.46 -17.51 -4.71
CA ALA A 132 0.84 -18.91 -4.77
C ALA A 132 2.10 -19.19 -3.93
N ASN A 133 3.08 -18.28 -3.96
CA ASN A 133 4.27 -18.37 -3.12
C ASN A 133 3.93 -18.23 -1.62
N ASP A 134 3.02 -17.33 -1.25
CA ASP A 134 2.52 -17.20 0.13
C ASP A 134 1.85 -18.49 0.61
N ILE A 135 1.02 -19.13 -0.22
CA ILE A 135 0.36 -20.41 0.10
C ILE A 135 1.40 -21.50 0.31
N ASN A 136 2.38 -21.61 -0.58
CA ASN A 136 3.44 -22.61 -0.45
C ASN A 136 4.25 -22.42 0.84
N ARG A 137 4.56 -21.17 1.21
CA ARG A 137 5.23 -20.83 2.47
C ARG A 137 4.39 -21.20 3.69
N LEU A 138 3.08 -20.96 3.64
CA LEU A 138 2.14 -21.32 4.70
C LEU A 138 2.06 -22.83 4.92
N ILE A 139 1.99 -23.60 3.84
CA ILE A 139 1.93 -25.07 3.91
C ILE A 139 3.25 -25.64 4.46
N GLN A 140 4.38 -25.01 4.16
CA GLN A 140 5.70 -25.39 4.68
C GLN A 140 5.92 -25.00 6.16
N GLY A 141 4.95 -24.33 6.81
CA GLY A 141 5.03 -23.95 8.22
C GLY A 141 6.04 -22.84 8.52
N GLN A 142 6.53 -22.12 7.50
CA GLN A 142 7.35 -20.94 7.72
C GLN A 142 6.45 -19.83 8.28
N ARG A 143 6.73 -19.41 9.52
CA ARG A 143 6.02 -18.30 10.15
C ARG A 143 6.37 -17.01 9.41
N PHE A 144 5.36 -16.23 9.04
CA PHE A 144 5.53 -14.92 8.40
C PHE A 144 6.29 -13.92 9.28
N LEU A 145 6.29 -14.17 10.59
CA LEU A 145 7.07 -13.45 11.59
C LEU A 145 7.96 -14.50 12.25
N GLY A 146 9.28 -14.32 12.12
CA GLY A 146 10.26 -15.11 12.87
C GLY A 146 10.03 -14.98 14.38
#